data_AF-A0A6H1ZA22-F1
#
_entry.id   AF-A0A6H1ZA22-F1
#
_cell.length_a   1.000
_cell.length_b   1.000
_cell.length_c   1.000
_cell.angle_alpha   90.00
_cell.angle_beta   90.00
_cell.angle_gamma   90.00
#
_symmetry.space_group_name_H-M   'P 1'
#
loop_
_entity.id
_entity.type
_entity.pdbx_description
1 polymer ?
#
loop_
_entity_poly.entity_id
_entity_poly.type
_entity_poly.pdbx_seq_one_letter_code
_entity_poly.pdbx_strand_id
1 'polypeptide(L)' 'MKHFIVYDSTGNILRTGMCPDDMFDLQKGENELIMEGQANDVLHHMVRDESGKWYIKEHTTEPS' A
#
# COMPACT_ATOMS: atom_id res chain seq x y z
N MET A 1 -14.39 5.02 8.81
CA MET A 1 -13.13 5.70 8.50
C MET A 1 -12.08 4.63 8.35
N LYS A 2 -11.54 4.48 7.15
CA LYS A 2 -10.56 3.46 6.79
C LYS A 2 -9.22 4.09 6.53
N HIS A 3 -8.17 3.45 7.03
CA HIS A 3 -6.82 3.71 6.56
C HIS A 3 -6.60 2.95 5.25
N PHE A 4 -6.00 3.63 4.27
CA PHE A 4 -5.75 3.05 2.96
C PHE A 4 -4.29 3.20 2.55
N ILE A 5 -3.87 2.28 1.70
CA ILE A 5 -2.58 2.28 1.02
C ILE A 5 -2.85 2.06 -0.46
N VAL A 6 -2.40 3.01 -1.29
CA VAL A 6 -2.43 2.87 -2.75
C VAL A 6 -1.02 2.55 -3.24
N TYR A 7 -0.91 1.56 -4.11
CA TYR A 7 0.37 1.07 -4.62
C TYR A 7 0.27 0.62 -6.08
N ASP A 8 1.39 0.62 -6.78
CA ASP A 8 1.48 0.14 -8.16
C ASP A 8 1.66 -1.38 -8.25
N SER A 9 1.63 -1.93 -9.46
CA SER A 9 1.82 -3.38 -9.70
C SER A 9 3.21 -3.90 -9.34
N THR A 10 4.19 -3.02 -9.13
CA THR A 10 5.56 -3.36 -8.73
C THR A 10 5.75 -3.34 -7.21
N GLY A 11 4.75 -2.84 -6.48
CA GLY A 11 4.75 -2.77 -5.03
C GLY A 11 5.20 -1.42 -4.45
N ASN A 12 5.41 -0.39 -5.28
CA ASN A 12 5.73 0.94 -4.77
C ASN A 12 4.48 1.57 -4.16
N ILE A 13 4.59 2.08 -2.94
CA ILE A 13 3.52 2.85 -2.32
C ILE A 13 3.48 4.22 -2.98
N LEU A 14 2.31 4.60 -3.48
CA LEU A 14 2.07 5.88 -4.14
C LEU A 14 1.47 6.93 -3.19
N ARG A 15 0.73 6.47 -2.18
CA ARG A 15 0.08 7.30 -1.14
C ARG A 15 -0.53 6.44 -0.05
N THR A 16 -0.61 7.01 1.15
CA THR A 16 -1.36 6.46 2.29
C THR A 16 -2.24 7.55 2.87
N GLY A 17 -3.34 7.17 3.53
CA GLY A 17 -4.26 8.16 4.09
C GLY A 17 -5.43 7.55 4.83
N MET A 18 -6.41 8.40 5.13
CA MET A 18 -7.68 8.02 5.75
C MET A 18 -8.85 8.55 4.92
N CYS A 19 -9.89 7.75 4.77
CA CYS A 19 -11.12 8.18 4.09
C CYS A 19 -12.37 7.53 4.69
N PRO A 20 -13.57 8.10 4.42
CA PRO A 20 -14.83 7.40 4.59
C PRO A 20 -14.88 6.09 3.78
N ASP A 21 -15.64 5.12 4.27
CA ASP A 21 -15.68 3.77 3.70
C ASP A 21 -16.21 3.74 2.24
N ASP A 22 -17.12 4.65 1.91
CA ASP A 22 -17.69 4.86 0.57
C ASP A 22 -16.72 5.54 -0.41
N MET A 23 -15.65 6.14 0.09
CA MET A 23 -14.61 6.78 -0.72
C MET A 23 -13.37 5.90 -0.93
N PHE A 24 -13.35 4.69 -0.36
CA PHE A 24 -12.17 3.82 -0.38
C PHE A 24 -11.72 3.48 -1.80
N ASP A 25 -12.61 2.92 -2.63
CA ASP A 25 -12.26 2.54 -4.01
C ASP A 25 -11.94 3.73 -4.91
N LEU A 26 -12.34 4.94 -4.54
CA LEU A 26 -12.04 6.18 -5.27
C LEU A 26 -10.60 6.68 -5.05
N GLN A 27 -9.87 6.14 -4.06
CA GLN A 27 -8.50 6.60 -3.79
C GLN A 27 -7.48 6.06 -4.80
N LYS A 28 -7.81 4.98 -5.53
CA LYS A 28 -6.97 4.41 -6.57
C LYS A 28 -7.34 4.92 -7.96
N GLY A 29 -6.34 5.16 -8.79
CA GLY A 29 -6.46 5.41 -10.22
C GLY A 29 -6.46 4.14 -11.07
N GLU A 30 -6.37 4.33 -12.39
CA GLU A 30 -6.20 3.23 -13.33
C GLU A 30 -4.84 2.54 -13.11
N ASN A 31 -4.85 1.20 -13.11
CA ASN A 31 -3.67 0.35 -12.86
C ASN A 31 -3.06 0.46 -11.45
N GLU A 32 -3.76 1.12 -10.52
CA GLU A 32 -3.38 1.17 -9.11
C GLU A 32 -4.16 0.13 -8.30
N LEU A 33 -3.50 -0.37 -7.26
CA LEU A 33 -4.06 -1.30 -6.28
C LEU A 33 -4.30 -0.53 -4.98
N ILE A 34 -5.31 -0.95 -4.23
CA ILE A 34 -5.63 -0.39 -2.92
C ILE A 34 -5.86 -1.51 -1.92
N MET A 35 -5.41 -1.30 -0.68
CA MET A 35 -5.76 -2.15 0.44
C MET A 35 -5.99 -1.35 1.71
N GLU A 36 -6.75 -1.94 2.63
CA GLU A 36 -6.97 -1.39 3.95
C GLU A 36 -5.72 -1.64 4.81
N GLY A 37 -5.20 -0.58 5.43
CA GLY A 37 -3.99 -0.67 6.24
C GLY A 37 -3.32 0.69 6.45
N GLN A 38 -2.32 0.71 7.33
CA GLN A 38 -1.50 1.88 7.62
C GLN A 38 -0.04 1.59 7.23
N ALA A 39 0.55 2.46 6.42
CA ALA A 39 1.94 2.37 6.03
C ALA A 39 2.59 3.75 5.93
N ASN A 40 3.93 3.75 5.97
CA ASN A 40 4.77 4.90 5.67
C ASN A 40 5.47 4.61 4.35
N ASP A 41 5.19 5.40 3.31
CA ASP A 41 5.74 5.27 1.96
C ASP A 41 7.27 5.47 1.90
N VAL A 42 7.88 6.06 2.93
CA VAL A 42 9.33 6.19 3.07
C VAL A 42 9.99 4.92 3.63
N LEU A 43 9.26 4.17 4.47
CA LEU A 43 9.82 3.04 5.21
C LEU A 43 9.32 1.69 4.69
N HIS A 44 8.16 1.66 4.04
CA HIS A 44 7.46 0.43 3.70
C HIS A 44 7.33 0.28 2.18
N HIS A 45 7.21 -0.98 1.74
CA HIS A 45 6.83 -1.34 0.38
C HIS A 45 5.82 -2.49 0.40
N MET A 46 5.10 -2.64 -0.69
CA MET A 46 4.18 -3.75 -0.89
C MET A 46 4.90 -4.92 -1.53
N VAL A 47 4.72 -6.12 -0.97
CA VAL A 47 5.27 -7.38 -1.48
C VAL A 47 4.15 -8.34 -1.78
N ARG A 48 4.33 -9.14 -2.82
CA ARG A 48 3.42 -10.22 -3.20
C ARG A 48 4.03 -11.57 -2.83
N ASP A 49 3.30 -12.39 -2.10
CA ASP A 49 3.72 -13.76 -1.82
C ASP A 49 3.47 -14.71 -3.01
N GLU A 50 3.91 -15.96 -2.88
CA GLU A 50 3.72 -17.01 -3.89
C GLU A 50 2.25 -17.35 -4.15
N SER A 51 1.35 -17.06 -3.19
CA SER A 51 -0.10 -17.22 -3.36
C SER A 51 -0.74 -16.06 -4.11
N GLY A 52 0.03 -15.01 -4.39
CA GLY A 52 -0.42 -13.81 -5.08
C GLY A 52 -1.04 -12.76 -4.15
N LYS A 53 -0.95 -12.93 -2.82
CA LYS A 53 -1.48 -11.99 -1.83
C LYS A 53 -0.47 -10.88 -1.54
N TRP A 54 -0.97 -9.64 -1.45
CA TRP A 54 -0.16 -8.47 -1.10
C TRP A 54 -0.08 -8.24 0.41
N TYR A 55 1.09 -7.86 0.90
CA TYR A 55 1.34 -7.46 2.29
C TYR A 55 2.41 -6.38 2.38
N ILE A 56 2.41 -5.64 3.50
CA ILE A 56 3.33 -4.53 3.76
C ILE A 56 4.63 -5.09 4.36
N LYS A 57 5.78 -4.62 3.88
CA LYS A 57 7.10 -4.98 4.43
C LYS A 57 7.95 -3.73 4.64
N GLU A 58 8.61 -3.65 5.79
CA GLU A 58 9.61 -2.61 6.07
C GLU A 58 10.87 -2.78 5.20
N HIS A 59 11.45 -1.67 4.76
CA HIS A 59 12.81 -1.62 4.27
C HIS A 59 13.75 -1.92 5.43
N THR A 60 14.27 -3.13 5.49
CA THR A 60 15.48 -3.41 6.26
C THR A 60 16.64 -2.79 5.49
N THR A 61 16.93 -1.51 5.73
CA THR A 61 18.28 -1.00 5.45
C THR A 61 19.19 -1.70 6.43
N GLU A 62 19.90 -2.74 5.99
CA GLU A 62 21.02 -3.25 6.77
C GLU A 62 21.95 -2.06 7.06
N PRO A 63 22.33 -1.82 8.32
CA PRO A 63 23.31 -0.79 8.64
C PRO A 63 24.64 -1.24 8.03
N SER A 64 25.04 -0.57 6.95
CA SER A 64 26.38 -0.63 6.36
C SER A 64 27.43 -0.05 7.30
#